data_AF-A0A7Y5RW61-F1
#
_entry.id   AF-A0A7Y5RW61-F1
#
_cell.length_a   1.000
_cell.length_b   1.000
_cell.length_c   1.000
_cell.angle_alpha   90.00
_cell.angle_beta   90.00
_cell.angle_gamma   90.00
#
_symmetry.space_group_name_H-M   'P 1'
#
loop_
_entity.id
_entity.type
_entity.pdbx_description
1 polymer ?
#
loop_
_entity_poly.entity_id
_entity_poly.type
_entity_poly.pdbx_seq_one_letter_code
_entity_poly.pdbx_strand_id
1 'polypeptide(L)'
;MTTSKPLLSPHVFTLLLVAAVGLSMTAAPTALWGVQDPPKAKKKKPDKEKEDPKADDGKQATPAPREHIRWGKRRNETDEAYDKRHDKLLKRIKKDKKDDIRGGPVPLWTVSNGPFIIRTDISAEFTADTAMYMEMLHREYGAAYKSVLGPIPSVIKEPIEVVVFADRETYMKNGGTPGSGGFFAQSIQWPDRAPTWPAAHYRLQQFTDGITDFALWPKGTLKHEAAHMELQMRLGLFVDTPRWFNEGHASVFEWWDFDKTTQDNLDAIPFRGRYAPFIRRIYGTDMWKDFHYVWTIDAATWHRDMTSRQGYLNYCQAWSLAAYMMNNGKEGYRDFRKIYDLSKRVGADRRVSRTGTKTRAWELQFPDSDQKELEKNWMAWVAEKLPRDGEVPDESYFLRRNGINPSIRDKLEPFTEDEIKAMKEQLEKEDEERKGRIEK
;
A
#
# COMPACT_ATOMS: atom_id res chain seq x y z
N MET A 1 -57.58 51.31 4.23
CA MET A 1 -56.55 50.97 3.23
C MET A 1 -55.52 50.08 3.91
N THR A 2 -55.61 48.78 3.63
CA THR A 2 -54.79 47.71 4.17
C THR A 2 -53.76 47.31 3.10
N THR A 3 -52.47 47.35 3.44
CA THR A 3 -51.41 46.82 2.57
C THR A 3 -50.75 45.63 3.26
N SER A 4 -50.93 44.47 2.64
CA SER A 4 -50.48 43.14 3.03
C SER A 4 -48.97 42.95 2.82
N LYS A 5 -48.35 42.21 3.74
CA LYS A 5 -47.00 41.64 3.61
C LYS A 5 -47.06 40.31 2.84
N PRO A 6 -46.08 39.98 1.96
CA PRO A 6 -45.95 38.63 1.44
C PRO A 6 -45.14 37.74 2.39
N LEU A 7 -45.67 36.53 2.61
CA LEU A 7 -45.03 35.41 3.29
C LEU A 7 -43.98 34.77 2.38
N LEU A 8 -42.75 34.62 2.89
CA LEU A 8 -41.70 33.80 2.27
C LEU A 8 -41.89 32.34 2.69
N SER A 9 -41.99 31.47 1.68
CA SER A 9 -42.12 30.01 1.77
C SER A 9 -40.81 29.35 2.24
N PRO A 10 -40.86 28.25 3.02
CA PRO A 10 -39.68 27.48 3.38
C PRO A 10 -39.25 26.57 2.22
N HIS A 11 -38.00 26.72 1.77
CA HIS A 11 -37.39 25.79 0.82
C HIS A 11 -37.11 24.43 1.51
N VAL A 12 -37.80 23.42 1.01
CA VAL A 12 -37.55 22.00 1.25
C VAL A 12 -36.20 21.64 0.63
N PHE A 13 -35.26 21.18 1.46
CA PHE A 13 -34.02 20.55 1.02
C PHE A 13 -34.32 19.13 0.52
N THR A 14 -34.29 18.93 -0.79
CA THR A 14 -34.35 17.59 -1.39
C THR A 14 -32.98 16.93 -1.31
N LEU A 15 -32.86 15.88 -0.49
CA LEU A 15 -31.72 14.97 -0.47
C LEU A 15 -31.76 14.11 -1.75
N LEU A 16 -30.75 14.24 -2.62
CA LEU A 16 -30.58 13.33 -3.75
C LEU A 16 -29.88 12.04 -3.26
N LEU A 17 -30.65 10.96 -3.17
CA LEU A 17 -30.13 9.59 -3.09
C LEU A 17 -29.50 9.24 -4.44
N VAL A 18 -28.20 8.96 -4.46
CA VAL A 18 -27.54 8.34 -5.62
C VAL A 18 -27.81 6.84 -5.56
N ALA A 19 -28.60 6.35 -6.52
CA ALA A 19 -28.88 4.93 -6.69
C ALA A 19 -27.63 4.20 -7.20
N ALA A 20 -27.29 3.08 -6.55
CA ALA A 20 -26.27 2.16 -7.01
C ALA A 20 -26.78 1.42 -8.26
N VAL A 21 -26.18 1.71 -9.42
CA VAL A 21 -26.42 0.95 -10.66
C VAL A 21 -25.59 -0.32 -10.62
N GLY A 22 -26.26 -1.45 -10.39
CA GLY A 22 -25.68 -2.78 -10.54
C GLY A 22 -25.56 -3.14 -12.01
N LEU A 23 -24.32 -3.23 -12.51
CA LEU A 23 -23.99 -3.83 -13.80
C LEU A 23 -23.42 -5.23 -13.56
N SER A 24 -24.21 -6.24 -13.89
CA SER A 24 -23.79 -7.64 -13.97
C SER A 24 -22.94 -7.83 -15.22
N MET A 25 -21.63 -8.05 -15.05
CA MET A 25 -20.75 -8.49 -16.14
C MET A 25 -20.42 -9.96 -15.97
N THR A 26 -20.70 -10.73 -17.02
CA THR A 26 -20.33 -12.14 -17.17
C THR A 26 -18.81 -12.26 -17.32
N ALA A 27 -18.20 -13.18 -16.55
CA ALA A 27 -16.75 -13.33 -16.46
C ALA A 27 -16.16 -14.07 -17.66
N ALA A 28 -15.23 -13.42 -18.37
CA ALA A 28 -14.25 -14.06 -19.23
C ALA A 28 -13.13 -14.69 -18.36
N PRO A 29 -12.39 -15.71 -18.86
CA PRO A 29 -11.40 -16.42 -18.06
C PRO A 29 -10.29 -15.46 -17.58
N THR A 30 -10.17 -15.34 -16.26
CA THR A 30 -9.23 -14.45 -15.58
C THR A 30 -7.81 -14.94 -15.79
N ALA A 31 -7.09 -14.26 -16.68
CA ALA A 31 -5.65 -14.33 -16.70
C ALA A 31 -5.09 -13.78 -15.38
N LEU A 32 -4.02 -14.41 -14.93
CA LEU A 32 -3.54 -14.49 -13.56
C LEU A 32 -2.66 -13.26 -13.21
N TRP A 33 -3.18 -12.06 -13.46
CA TRP A 33 -2.42 -10.81 -13.38
C TRP A 33 -2.72 -10.05 -12.08
N GLY A 34 -1.67 -9.68 -11.36
CA GLY A 34 -1.70 -8.54 -10.43
C GLY A 34 -2.18 -8.77 -9.00
N VAL A 35 -3.11 -9.69 -8.73
CA VAL A 35 -3.52 -10.04 -7.35
C VAL A 35 -3.94 -11.50 -7.31
N GLN A 36 -3.04 -12.38 -6.89
CA GLN A 36 -3.45 -13.69 -6.40
C GLN A 36 -3.38 -13.71 -4.89
N ASP A 37 -4.51 -14.09 -4.31
CA ASP A 37 -4.63 -14.50 -2.91
C ASP A 37 -3.45 -15.40 -2.54
N PRO A 38 -2.86 -15.25 -1.34
CA PRO A 38 -1.98 -16.26 -0.80
C PRO A 38 -2.61 -17.66 -0.93
N PRO A 39 -1.81 -18.72 -1.08
CA PRO A 39 -2.35 -20.07 -1.21
C PRO A 39 -3.28 -20.34 -0.03
N LYS A 40 -4.58 -20.56 -0.33
CA LYS A 40 -5.62 -20.84 0.67
C LYS A 40 -5.08 -21.88 1.63
N ALA A 41 -4.90 -21.50 2.90
CA ALA A 41 -4.61 -22.44 3.95
C ALA A 41 -5.68 -23.53 3.89
N LYS A 42 -5.28 -24.78 3.59
CA LYS A 42 -6.20 -25.92 3.57
C LYS A 42 -6.84 -25.98 4.95
N LYS A 43 -8.11 -25.60 5.07
CA LYS A 43 -8.92 -25.85 6.26
C LYS A 43 -8.95 -27.36 6.46
N LYS A 44 -8.12 -27.88 7.37
CA LYS A 44 -8.19 -29.26 7.84
C LYS A 44 -9.61 -29.48 8.33
N LYS A 45 -10.35 -30.40 7.70
CA LYS A 45 -11.64 -30.84 8.22
C LYS A 45 -11.40 -31.41 9.62
N PRO A 46 -12.25 -31.09 10.61
CA PRO A 46 -12.18 -31.75 11.89
C PRO A 46 -12.72 -33.17 11.69
N ASP A 47 -11.83 -34.16 11.65
CA ASP A 47 -12.24 -35.56 11.77
C ASP A 47 -12.74 -35.78 13.20
N LYS A 48 -14.04 -36.10 13.29
CA LYS A 48 -14.68 -36.62 14.49
C LYS A 48 -14.44 -38.12 14.56
N GLU A 49 -13.65 -38.54 15.55
CA GLU A 49 -13.98 -39.53 16.60
C GLU A 49 -12.75 -40.35 17.03
N LYS A 50 -12.49 -40.26 18.34
CA LYS A 50 -12.02 -41.32 19.26
C LYS A 50 -10.67 -41.97 18.99
N GLU A 51 -9.71 -41.63 19.84
CA GLU A 51 -9.22 -42.51 20.93
C GLU A 51 -8.35 -41.66 21.86
N ASP A 52 -8.61 -41.72 23.17
CA ASP A 52 -7.80 -41.06 24.20
C ASP A 52 -6.40 -41.69 24.22
N PRO A 53 -5.32 -40.96 23.87
CA PRO A 53 -3.98 -41.47 24.06
C PRO A 53 -3.64 -41.35 25.54
N LYS A 54 -3.23 -42.48 26.13
CA LYS A 54 -2.64 -42.57 27.46
C LYS A 54 -1.61 -41.46 27.67
N ALA A 55 -1.68 -40.82 28.84
CA ALA A 55 -0.71 -39.84 29.32
C ALA A 55 0.71 -40.45 29.27
N ASP A 56 1.49 -40.00 28.30
CA ASP A 56 2.93 -40.20 28.24
C ASP A 56 3.56 -38.99 28.92
N ASP A 57 4.19 -39.20 30.08
CA ASP A 57 4.93 -38.19 30.87
C ASP A 57 6.26 -37.78 30.18
N GLY A 58 6.23 -37.68 28.86
CA GLY A 58 7.30 -37.14 28.05
C GLY A 58 7.35 -35.63 28.22
N LYS A 59 8.30 -35.16 29.03
CA LYS A 59 8.75 -33.75 29.07
C LYS A 59 8.85 -33.23 27.64
N GLN A 60 7.82 -32.49 27.20
CA GLN A 60 7.86 -31.78 25.93
C GLN A 60 9.07 -30.85 25.99
N ALA A 61 10.03 -31.09 25.11
CA ALA A 61 11.18 -30.22 24.94
C ALA A 61 10.64 -28.80 24.70
N THR A 62 10.94 -27.89 25.61
CA THR A 62 10.64 -26.47 25.45
C THR A 62 11.21 -26.05 24.09
N PRO A 63 10.39 -25.51 23.16
CA PRO A 63 10.89 -25.03 21.88
C PRO A 63 12.07 -24.09 22.16
N ALA A 64 13.17 -24.25 21.42
CA ALA A 64 14.27 -23.32 21.50
C ALA A 64 13.71 -21.90 21.37
N PRO A 65 14.14 -20.94 22.20
CA PRO A 65 13.63 -19.58 22.15
C PRO A 65 13.86 -19.05 20.74
N ARG A 66 12.76 -18.81 20.01
CA ARG A 66 12.81 -18.16 18.70
C ARG A 66 13.46 -16.80 18.92
N GLU A 67 14.46 -16.47 18.11
CA GLU A 67 15.10 -15.17 18.16
C GLU A 67 14.04 -14.09 17.94
N HIS A 68 13.85 -13.23 18.94
CA HIS A 68 12.82 -12.19 18.91
C HIS A 68 13.24 -11.12 17.90
N ILE A 69 12.61 -11.10 16.73
CA ILE A 69 12.89 -10.09 15.70
C ILE A 69 12.39 -8.72 16.22
N ARG A 70 13.32 -7.78 16.38
CA ARG A 70 13.06 -6.46 16.98
C ARG A 70 12.60 -5.43 15.95
N TRP A 71 11.38 -5.63 15.44
CA TRP A 71 10.75 -4.76 14.46
C TRP A 71 10.71 -3.30 14.92
N GLY A 72 11.38 -2.41 14.19
CA GLY A 72 11.39 -0.98 14.52
C GLY A 72 12.35 -0.59 15.66
N LYS A 73 13.35 -1.43 15.94
CA LYS A 73 14.54 -1.04 16.69
C LYS A 73 15.21 0.16 16.03
N ARG A 74 15.60 1.15 16.84
CA ARG A 74 16.32 2.33 16.34
C ARG A 74 17.81 2.00 16.21
N ARG A 75 18.52 2.61 15.26
CA ARG A 75 19.93 2.27 14.95
C ARG A 75 20.88 2.26 16.16
N ASN A 76 20.65 3.16 17.12
CA ASN A 76 21.49 3.28 18.32
C ASN A 76 20.77 2.81 19.60
N GLU A 77 19.65 2.09 19.47
CA GLU A 77 18.92 1.51 20.60
C GLU A 77 19.52 0.16 20.95
N THR A 78 19.79 -0.10 22.24
CA THR A 78 20.21 -1.44 22.68
C THR A 78 19.01 -2.40 22.66
N ASP A 79 19.29 -3.71 22.70
CA ASP A 79 18.24 -4.72 22.76
C ASP A 79 17.36 -4.56 24.00
N GLU A 80 17.96 -4.27 25.16
CA GLU A 80 17.23 -4.06 26.43
C GLU A 80 16.36 -2.80 26.37
N ALA A 81 16.83 -1.75 25.71
CA ALA A 81 16.06 -0.52 25.54
C ALA A 81 14.86 -0.74 24.61
N TYR A 82 15.04 -1.50 23.53
CA TYR A 82 13.96 -1.93 22.65
C TYR A 82 12.94 -2.78 23.41
N ASP A 83 13.39 -3.84 24.08
CA ASP A 83 12.54 -4.80 24.78
C ASP A 83 11.72 -4.07 25.87
N LYS A 84 12.34 -3.15 26.61
CA LYS A 84 11.63 -2.28 27.58
C LYS A 84 10.58 -1.38 26.93
N ARG A 85 10.83 -0.84 25.73
CA ARG A 85 9.87 -0.01 24.98
C ARG A 85 8.70 -0.84 24.49
N HIS A 86 8.97 -2.04 23.98
CA HIS A 86 7.97 -3.01 23.54
C HIS A 86 7.08 -3.49 24.70
N ASP A 87 7.66 -3.91 25.83
CA ASP A 87 6.94 -4.30 27.04
C ASP A 87 6.02 -3.20 27.57
N LYS A 88 6.47 -1.95 27.49
CA LYS A 88 5.66 -0.79 27.87
C LYS A 88 4.47 -0.61 26.94
N LEU A 89 4.60 -0.91 25.64
CA LEU A 89 3.47 -0.90 24.71
C LEU A 89 2.50 -2.04 25.00
N LEU A 90 3.00 -3.27 25.20
CA LEU A 90 2.18 -4.43 25.58
C LEU A 90 1.27 -4.14 26.77
N LYS A 91 1.83 -3.56 27.84
CA LYS A 91 1.05 -3.19 29.05
C LYS A 91 -0.02 -2.12 28.82
N ARG A 92 0.08 -1.34 27.73
CA ARG A 92 -0.87 -0.27 27.38
C ARG A 92 -1.95 -0.73 26.42
N ILE A 93 -1.75 -1.86 25.74
CA ILE A 93 -2.72 -2.42 24.81
C ILE A 93 -3.95 -2.89 25.57
N LYS A 94 -5.12 -2.54 25.04
CA LYS A 94 -6.41 -2.92 25.60
C LYS A 94 -7.26 -3.52 24.50
N LYS A 95 -7.98 -4.59 24.80
CA LYS A 95 -9.02 -5.09 23.90
C LYS A 95 -10.25 -4.21 24.03
N ASP A 96 -10.77 -3.77 22.90
CA ASP A 96 -12.03 -3.03 22.82
C ASP A 96 -13.14 -3.86 23.47
N LYS A 97 -14.07 -3.18 24.15
CA LYS A 97 -15.23 -3.86 24.74
C LYS A 97 -16.16 -4.32 23.62
N LYS A 98 -16.83 -5.44 23.82
CA LYS A 98 -17.76 -6.03 22.84
C LYS A 98 -18.86 -5.06 22.37
N ASP A 99 -19.24 -4.11 23.22
CA ASP A 99 -20.27 -3.10 22.95
C ASP A 99 -19.69 -1.68 22.75
N ASP A 100 -18.37 -1.53 22.58
CA ASP A 100 -17.81 -0.20 22.29
C ASP A 100 -18.12 0.19 20.84
N ILE A 101 -19.22 0.92 20.67
CA ILE A 101 -19.68 1.48 19.39
C ILE A 101 -18.62 2.33 18.69
N ARG A 102 -17.59 2.80 19.42
CA ARG A 102 -16.49 3.59 18.84
C ARG A 102 -15.48 2.72 18.10
N GLY A 103 -15.40 1.43 18.43
CA GLY A 103 -14.45 0.49 17.87
C GLY A 103 -14.89 -0.20 16.58
N GLY A 104 -16.13 -0.01 16.14
CA GLY A 104 -16.69 -0.77 15.01
C GLY A 104 -17.18 -2.17 15.42
N PRO A 105 -17.54 -3.03 14.46
CA PRO A 105 -18.29 -4.26 14.72
C PRO A 105 -17.47 -5.43 15.30
N VAL A 106 -16.13 -5.35 15.29
CA VAL A 106 -15.24 -6.40 15.79
C VAL A 106 -14.40 -5.85 16.95
N PRO A 107 -14.31 -6.54 18.10
CA PRO A 107 -13.44 -6.12 19.19
C PRO A 107 -11.96 -6.25 18.81
N LEU A 108 -11.23 -5.13 18.77
CA LEU A 108 -9.82 -5.09 18.39
C LEU A 108 -8.92 -4.86 19.62
N TRP A 109 -7.70 -5.37 19.56
CA TRP A 109 -6.60 -4.96 20.43
C TRP A 109 -6.10 -3.59 19.96
N THR A 110 -6.10 -2.61 20.85
CA THR A 110 -5.90 -1.20 20.53
C THR A 110 -4.79 -0.57 21.38
N VAL A 111 -3.93 0.24 20.77
CA VAL A 111 -2.98 1.12 21.47
C VAL A 111 -2.76 2.43 20.70
N SER A 112 -2.61 3.53 21.42
CA SER A 112 -2.14 4.80 20.85
C SER A 112 -0.62 4.91 20.99
N ASN A 113 0.11 5.07 19.89
CA ASN A 113 1.57 5.25 19.90
C ASN A 113 1.98 6.41 18.98
N GLY A 114 2.39 7.54 19.57
CA GLY A 114 2.70 8.75 18.81
C GLY A 114 1.47 9.26 18.04
N PRO A 115 1.57 9.52 16.73
CA PRO A 115 0.43 9.95 15.92
C PRO A 115 -0.51 8.80 15.57
N PHE A 116 -0.23 7.56 15.98
CA PHE A 116 -0.97 6.40 15.54
C PHE A 116 -1.94 5.85 16.58
N ILE A 117 -3.07 5.35 16.11
CA ILE A 117 -3.95 4.44 16.84
C ILE A 117 -3.89 3.11 16.12
N ILE A 118 -3.20 2.14 16.71
CA ILE A 118 -2.93 0.83 16.12
C ILE A 118 -3.96 -0.17 16.65
N ARG A 119 -4.59 -0.90 15.73
CA ARG A 119 -5.68 -1.82 16.04
C ARG A 119 -5.58 -3.12 15.26
N THR A 120 -5.84 -4.25 15.89
CA THR A 120 -5.88 -5.57 15.23
C THR A 120 -6.76 -6.57 15.97
N ASP A 121 -7.36 -7.52 15.27
CA ASP A 121 -8.12 -8.63 15.84
C ASP A 121 -7.25 -9.87 16.15
N ILE A 122 -5.93 -9.81 15.89
CA ILE A 122 -5.00 -10.95 16.02
C ILE A 122 -4.60 -11.15 17.50
N SER A 123 -3.72 -10.31 18.04
CA SER A 123 -3.24 -10.39 19.42
C SER A 123 -2.69 -9.05 19.92
N ALA A 124 -2.45 -8.96 21.23
CA ALA A 124 -1.79 -7.80 21.80
C ALA A 124 -0.34 -7.69 21.30
N GLU A 125 0.38 -8.80 21.20
CA GLU A 125 1.74 -8.89 20.69
C GLU A 125 1.82 -8.38 19.24
N PHE A 126 0.92 -8.84 18.38
CA PHE A 126 0.84 -8.35 17.00
C PHE A 126 0.54 -6.85 16.94
N THR A 127 -0.27 -6.34 17.87
CA THR A 127 -0.57 -4.90 17.98
C THR A 127 0.69 -4.11 18.35
N ALA A 128 1.48 -4.62 19.29
CA ALA A 128 2.72 -3.98 19.72
C ALA A 128 3.74 -3.96 18.58
N ASP A 129 3.93 -5.09 17.89
CA ASP A 129 4.85 -5.18 16.75
C ASP A 129 4.43 -4.26 15.61
N THR A 130 3.13 -4.21 15.30
CA THR A 130 2.58 -3.27 14.32
C THR A 130 2.85 -1.82 14.75
N ALA A 131 2.70 -1.49 16.03
CA ALA A 131 2.98 -0.14 16.53
C ALA A 131 4.46 0.25 16.42
N MET A 132 5.37 -0.68 16.71
CA MET A 132 6.80 -0.47 16.57
C MET A 132 7.21 -0.35 15.10
N TYR A 133 6.61 -1.16 14.23
CA TYR A 133 6.86 -1.12 12.79
C TYR A 133 6.35 0.18 12.15
N MET A 134 5.14 0.65 12.49
CA MET A 134 4.61 1.94 12.01
C MET A 134 5.45 3.12 12.47
N GLU A 135 5.99 3.11 13.70
CA GLU A 135 6.94 4.12 14.17
C GLU A 135 8.21 4.14 13.31
N MET A 136 8.73 2.97 12.94
CA MET A 136 9.86 2.86 12.02
C MET A 136 9.53 3.39 10.63
N LEU A 137 8.39 2.98 10.05
CA LEU A 137 7.95 3.47 8.74
C LEU A 137 7.88 5.01 8.72
N HIS A 138 7.22 5.60 9.72
CA HIS A 138 7.10 7.05 9.85
C HIS A 138 8.46 7.76 9.85
N ARG A 139 9.42 7.22 10.62
CA ARG A 139 10.77 7.77 10.72
C ARG A 139 11.55 7.67 9.41
N GLU A 140 11.60 6.47 8.83
CA GLU A 140 12.44 6.18 7.66
C GLU A 140 11.87 6.85 6.40
N TYR A 141 10.55 6.84 6.24
CA TYR A 141 9.89 7.55 5.15
C TYR A 141 9.99 9.05 5.36
N GLY A 142 9.92 9.50 6.61
CA GLY A 142 10.19 10.89 6.97
C GLY A 142 11.55 11.38 6.49
N ALA A 143 12.59 10.57 6.67
CA ALA A 143 13.93 10.84 6.17
C ALA A 143 14.01 10.83 4.63
N ALA A 144 13.32 9.90 3.97
CA ALA A 144 13.23 9.85 2.51
C ALA A 144 12.59 11.12 1.94
N TYR A 145 11.41 11.49 2.46
CA TYR A 145 10.73 12.71 2.04
C TYR A 145 11.53 13.97 2.34
N LYS A 146 12.26 14.01 3.46
CA LYS A 146 13.18 15.12 3.75
C LYS A 146 14.28 15.25 2.70
N SER A 147 14.75 14.13 2.16
CA SER A 147 15.79 14.12 1.12
C SER A 147 15.27 14.68 -0.21
N VAL A 148 14.05 14.29 -0.60
CA VAL A 148 13.47 14.69 -1.91
C VAL A 148 12.68 16.01 -1.89
N LEU A 149 12.08 16.38 -0.76
CA LEU A 149 11.29 17.62 -0.60
C LEU A 149 12.02 18.71 0.20
N GLY A 150 13.13 18.40 0.84
CA GLY A 150 13.80 19.31 1.77
C GLY A 150 13.08 19.43 3.12
N PRO A 151 13.02 20.63 3.74
CA PRO A 151 12.57 20.80 5.12
C PRO A 151 11.04 20.78 5.31
N ILE A 152 10.28 20.21 4.36
CA ILE A 152 8.81 20.18 4.43
C ILE A 152 8.38 19.13 5.49
N PRO A 153 7.76 19.56 6.60
CA PRO A 153 7.37 18.64 7.67
C PRO A 153 6.10 17.87 7.32
N SER A 154 5.93 16.69 7.90
CA SER A 154 4.62 16.05 8.04
C SER A 154 3.77 16.87 9.02
N VAL A 155 2.54 17.20 8.64
CA VAL A 155 1.60 17.93 9.51
C VAL A 155 0.49 16.98 9.96
N ILE A 156 0.66 16.43 11.16
CA ILE A 156 -0.33 15.56 11.80
C ILE A 156 -1.35 16.44 12.50
N LYS A 157 -2.53 16.61 11.89
CA LYS A 157 -3.64 17.40 12.46
C LYS A 157 -4.49 16.61 13.47
N GLU A 158 -4.47 15.29 13.33
CA GLU A 158 -5.20 14.34 14.17
C GLU A 158 -4.47 12.99 14.11
N PRO A 159 -4.74 12.07 15.07
CA PRO A 159 -4.22 10.72 15.01
C PRO A 159 -4.63 9.99 13.72
N ILE A 160 -3.76 9.12 13.25
CA ILE A 160 -3.99 8.24 12.12
C ILE A 160 -4.28 6.86 12.67
N GLU A 161 -5.38 6.26 12.24
CA GLU A 161 -5.67 4.92 12.65
C GLU A 161 -5.14 3.90 11.63
N VAL A 162 -4.52 2.85 12.16
CA VAL A 162 -3.93 1.75 11.42
C VAL A 162 -4.61 0.47 11.90
N VAL A 163 -5.30 -0.21 11.00
CA VAL A 163 -6.06 -1.43 11.31
C VAL A 163 -5.53 -2.59 10.49
N VAL A 164 -5.10 -3.65 11.17
CA VAL A 164 -4.65 -4.89 10.53
C VAL A 164 -5.52 -6.05 10.96
N PHE A 165 -6.31 -6.58 10.02
CA PHE A 165 -7.18 -7.72 10.24
C PHE A 165 -6.46 -9.03 10.00
N ALA A 166 -6.87 -10.08 10.71
CA ALA A 166 -6.38 -11.42 10.51
C ALA A 166 -6.71 -11.91 9.11
N ASP A 167 -7.93 -11.66 8.60
CA ASP A 167 -8.40 -12.28 7.37
C ASP A 167 -9.14 -11.31 6.44
N ARG A 168 -9.22 -11.71 5.17
CA ARG A 168 -9.87 -10.94 4.11
C ARG A 168 -11.36 -10.73 4.36
N GLU A 169 -12.06 -11.72 4.90
CA GLU A 169 -13.50 -11.62 5.14
C GLU A 169 -13.81 -10.53 6.17
N THR A 170 -13.05 -10.51 7.27
CA THR A 170 -13.14 -9.48 8.31
C THR A 170 -12.77 -8.11 7.75
N TYR A 171 -11.69 -8.01 6.96
CA TYR A 171 -11.33 -6.77 6.26
C TYR A 171 -12.45 -6.24 5.37
N MET A 172 -13.07 -7.09 4.54
CA MET A 172 -14.16 -6.69 3.65
C MET A 172 -15.41 -6.24 4.42
N LYS A 173 -15.75 -6.92 5.53
CA LYS A 173 -16.87 -6.52 6.40
C LYS A 173 -16.67 -5.14 7.05
N ASN A 174 -15.42 -4.71 7.19
CA ASN A 174 -15.05 -3.43 7.79
C ASN A 174 -14.68 -2.36 6.75
N GLY A 175 -15.27 -2.40 5.56
CA GLY A 175 -15.07 -1.39 4.52
C GLY A 175 -13.81 -1.59 3.67
N GLY A 176 -13.26 -2.81 3.67
CA GLY A 176 -12.19 -3.20 2.74
C GLY A 176 -12.57 -2.96 1.28
N THR A 177 -11.58 -2.57 0.47
CA THR A 177 -11.78 -2.36 -0.98
C THR A 177 -11.61 -3.67 -1.74
N PRO A 178 -12.59 -4.11 -2.57
CA PRO A 178 -12.48 -5.34 -3.35
C PRO A 178 -11.22 -5.33 -4.23
N GLY A 179 -10.49 -6.45 -4.24
CA GLY A 179 -9.30 -6.61 -5.07
C GLY A 179 -8.04 -5.92 -4.54
N SER A 180 -8.10 -5.22 -3.40
CA SER A 180 -6.90 -4.65 -2.76
C SER A 180 -6.50 -5.41 -1.50
N GLY A 181 -5.19 -5.55 -1.28
CA GLY A 181 -4.61 -6.09 -0.05
C GLY A 181 -4.76 -5.13 1.15
N GLY A 182 -4.95 -3.84 0.89
CA GLY A 182 -5.14 -2.80 1.89
C GLY A 182 -5.48 -1.46 1.23
N PHE A 183 -5.68 -0.42 2.04
CA PHE A 183 -5.80 0.95 1.54
C PHE A 183 -5.42 1.95 2.63
N PHE A 184 -4.89 3.09 2.22
CA PHE A 184 -4.94 4.31 2.99
C PHE A 184 -5.97 5.27 2.38
N ALA A 185 -6.85 5.82 3.22
CA ALA A 185 -7.87 6.75 2.76
C ALA A 185 -8.15 7.87 3.76
N GLN A 186 -8.68 8.96 3.20
CA GLN A 186 -9.24 10.09 3.92
C GLN A 186 -10.76 10.08 3.74
N SER A 187 -11.51 10.21 4.82
CA SER A 187 -12.97 10.39 4.76
C SER A 187 -13.40 11.57 5.62
N ILE A 188 -14.53 12.20 5.29
CA ILE A 188 -15.20 13.16 6.20
C ILE A 188 -15.82 12.42 7.38
N GLN A 189 -16.34 11.22 7.12
CA GLN A 189 -16.93 10.39 8.15
C GLN A 189 -16.77 8.92 7.77
N TRP A 190 -16.36 8.12 8.75
CA TRP A 190 -16.37 6.68 8.61
C TRP A 190 -17.70 6.12 9.11
N PRO A 191 -18.39 5.27 8.33
CA PRO A 191 -19.72 4.78 8.68
C PRO A 191 -19.72 3.86 9.92
N ASP A 192 -18.57 3.26 10.23
CA ASP A 192 -18.35 2.32 11.33
C ASP A 192 -17.86 3.00 12.63
N ARG A 193 -17.99 4.34 12.76
CA ARG A 193 -17.45 5.10 13.90
C ARG A 193 -18.38 6.13 14.48
N ALA A 194 -18.19 6.35 15.78
CA ALA A 194 -18.72 7.52 16.44
C ALA A 194 -18.05 8.80 15.90
N PRO A 195 -18.79 9.92 15.74
CA PRO A 195 -18.23 11.21 15.34
C PRO A 195 -17.13 11.76 16.27
N THR A 196 -17.03 11.24 17.49
CA THR A 196 -16.04 11.63 18.50
C THR A 196 -14.75 10.80 18.43
N TRP A 197 -14.62 9.90 17.46
CA TRP A 197 -13.39 9.12 17.30
C TRP A 197 -12.22 10.05 16.95
N PRO A 198 -11.08 9.96 17.66
CA PRO A 198 -9.98 10.90 17.49
C PRO A 198 -9.32 10.86 16.10
N ALA A 199 -9.30 9.70 15.43
CA ALA A 199 -8.84 9.56 14.05
C ALA A 199 -10.03 9.65 13.08
N ALA A 200 -10.62 10.85 12.99
CA ALA A 200 -11.90 11.05 12.30
C ALA A 200 -11.78 10.89 10.78
N HIS A 201 -10.63 11.23 10.20
CA HIS A 201 -10.45 11.31 8.76
C HIS A 201 -9.45 10.30 8.21
N TYR A 202 -8.35 10.01 8.91
CA TYR A 202 -7.30 9.13 8.39
C TYR A 202 -7.43 7.67 8.83
N ARG A 203 -7.40 6.76 7.85
CA ARG A 203 -7.33 5.32 8.09
C ARG A 203 -6.39 4.63 7.10
N LEU A 204 -5.49 3.80 7.64
CA LEU A 204 -4.82 2.72 6.93
C LEU A 204 -5.47 1.41 7.35
N GLN A 205 -5.89 0.58 6.39
CA GLN A 205 -6.51 -0.71 6.67
C GLN A 205 -5.91 -1.81 5.79
N GLN A 206 -5.62 -2.97 6.37
CA GLN A 206 -5.04 -4.12 5.66
C GLN A 206 -5.48 -5.44 6.31
N PHE A 207 -5.26 -6.57 5.64
CA PHE A 207 -5.34 -7.91 6.24
C PHE A 207 -4.05 -8.73 6.07
N THR A 208 -3.90 -9.78 6.87
CA THR A 208 -2.73 -10.68 6.85
C THR A 208 -2.96 -12.02 6.15
N ASP A 209 -4.22 -12.31 5.80
CA ASP A 209 -4.68 -13.56 5.19
C ASP A 209 -4.41 -14.80 6.06
N GLY A 210 -4.69 -14.66 7.35
CA GLY A 210 -4.57 -15.69 8.38
C GLY A 210 -3.17 -15.78 9.00
N ILE A 211 -2.20 -14.97 8.53
CA ILE A 211 -0.86 -14.95 9.11
C ILE A 211 -0.91 -14.18 10.43
N THR A 212 -0.78 -14.89 11.54
CA THR A 212 -0.85 -14.34 12.90
C THR A 212 0.52 -14.07 13.51
N ASP A 213 1.59 -14.61 12.93
CA ASP A 213 2.97 -14.30 13.30
C ASP A 213 3.43 -13.06 12.54
N PHE A 214 3.70 -11.97 13.27
CA PHE A 214 4.12 -10.71 12.67
C PHE A 214 5.40 -10.89 11.85
N ALA A 215 6.32 -11.78 12.23
CA ALA A 215 7.56 -11.99 11.50
C ALA A 215 7.34 -12.57 10.11
N LEU A 216 6.39 -13.50 9.98
CA LEU A 216 6.09 -14.20 8.72
C LEU A 216 5.24 -13.38 7.75
N TRP A 217 4.51 -12.38 8.25
CA TRP A 217 3.60 -11.59 7.42
C TRP A 217 4.34 -10.70 6.41
N PRO A 218 4.04 -10.76 5.09
CA PRO A 218 4.67 -9.87 4.11
C PRO A 218 4.18 -8.41 4.27
N LYS A 219 5.10 -7.50 4.61
CA LYS A 219 4.78 -6.08 4.88
C LYS A 219 4.75 -5.20 3.62
N GLY A 220 4.83 -5.75 2.41
CA GLY A 220 4.91 -4.98 1.17
C GLY A 220 3.73 -4.02 0.97
N THR A 221 2.50 -4.51 1.17
CA THR A 221 1.29 -3.68 1.14
C THR A 221 1.29 -2.65 2.27
N LEU A 222 1.69 -3.01 3.50
CA LEU A 222 1.71 -2.06 4.62
C LEU A 222 2.67 -0.91 4.33
N LYS A 223 3.83 -1.22 3.76
CA LYS A 223 4.81 -0.24 3.30
C LYS A 223 4.24 0.68 2.21
N HIS A 224 3.49 0.13 1.27
CA HIS A 224 2.82 0.88 0.20
C HIS A 224 1.80 1.86 0.78
N GLU A 225 0.86 1.38 1.61
CA GLU A 225 -0.19 2.22 2.20
C GLU A 225 0.37 3.26 3.17
N ALA A 226 1.43 2.92 3.92
CA ALA A 226 2.13 3.88 4.78
C ALA A 226 2.83 4.99 3.97
N ALA A 227 3.22 4.72 2.72
CA ALA A 227 3.80 5.76 1.87
C ALA A 227 2.72 6.77 1.43
N HIS A 228 1.52 6.31 1.07
CA HIS A 228 0.39 7.22 0.80
C HIS A 228 0.09 8.09 2.03
N MET A 229 0.05 7.49 3.22
CA MET A 229 -0.13 8.19 4.48
C MET A 229 0.92 9.30 4.67
N GLU A 230 2.20 8.99 4.45
CA GLU A 230 3.29 9.96 4.60
C GLU A 230 3.25 11.11 3.61
N LEU A 231 2.94 10.84 2.33
CA LEU A 231 2.74 11.90 1.35
C LEU A 231 1.57 12.80 1.78
N GLN A 232 0.46 12.17 2.19
CA GLN A 232 -0.75 12.87 2.52
C GLN A 232 -0.60 13.78 3.75
N MET A 233 0.14 13.36 4.78
CA MET A 233 0.45 14.20 5.94
C MET A 233 1.21 15.47 5.56
N ARG A 234 1.97 15.46 4.46
CA ARG A 234 2.70 16.64 3.97
C ARG A 234 1.83 17.50 3.08
N LEU A 235 0.98 16.90 2.25
CA LEU A 235 0.06 17.62 1.38
C LEU A 235 -1.04 18.34 2.17
N GLY A 236 -1.58 17.66 3.18
CA GLY A 236 -2.69 18.13 4.00
C GLY A 236 -3.98 17.36 3.71
N LEU A 237 -5.01 17.58 4.54
CA LEU A 237 -6.28 16.88 4.46
C LEU A 237 -7.04 17.22 3.17
N PHE A 238 -7.56 16.21 2.47
CA PHE A 238 -8.34 16.31 1.22
C PHE A 238 -7.60 16.96 0.04
N VAL A 239 -6.27 16.90 0.04
CA VAL A 239 -5.45 17.29 -1.11
C VAL A 239 -5.20 16.06 -1.97
N ASP A 240 -5.75 16.07 -3.18
CA ASP A 240 -5.52 15.02 -4.18
C ASP A 240 -4.20 15.23 -4.92
N THR A 241 -3.73 14.16 -5.56
CA THR A 241 -2.58 14.16 -6.47
C THR A 241 -2.94 13.39 -7.76
N PRO A 242 -2.17 13.56 -8.85
CA PRO A 242 -2.29 12.68 -10.01
C PRO A 242 -2.13 11.21 -9.61
N ARG A 243 -2.94 10.32 -10.20
CA ARG A 243 -2.99 8.91 -9.80
C ARG A 243 -1.64 8.22 -9.98
N TRP A 244 -0.97 8.45 -11.11
CA TRP A 244 0.37 7.91 -11.36
C TRP A 244 1.37 8.36 -10.29
N PHE A 245 1.25 9.58 -9.77
CA PHE A 245 2.17 10.09 -8.74
C PHE A 245 1.90 9.38 -7.42
N ASN A 246 0.62 9.35 -6.99
CA ASN A 246 0.17 8.69 -5.77
C ASN A 246 0.63 7.22 -5.70
N GLU A 247 0.31 6.44 -6.73
CA GLU A 247 0.64 5.00 -6.76
C GLU A 247 2.13 4.77 -7.02
N GLY A 248 2.73 5.54 -7.92
CA GLY A 248 4.12 5.38 -8.32
C GLY A 248 5.09 5.59 -7.16
N HIS A 249 4.90 6.66 -6.37
CA HIS A 249 5.77 6.90 -5.23
C HIS A 249 5.59 5.80 -4.17
N ALA A 250 4.36 5.34 -3.93
CA ALA A 250 4.11 4.31 -2.92
C ALA A 250 4.75 2.97 -3.30
N SER A 251 4.72 2.63 -4.59
CA SER A 251 5.41 1.47 -5.14
C SER A 251 6.94 1.49 -4.98
N VAL A 252 7.57 2.67 -4.87
CA VAL A 252 9.02 2.77 -4.56
C VAL A 252 9.32 2.26 -3.14
N PHE A 253 8.38 2.42 -2.21
CA PHE A 253 8.54 2.07 -0.79
C PHE A 253 8.25 0.60 -0.46
N GLU A 254 7.55 -0.14 -1.32
CA GLU A 254 7.23 -1.57 -1.12
C GLU A 254 8.47 -2.43 -0.78
N TRP A 255 9.61 -2.09 -1.38
CA TRP A 255 10.86 -2.85 -1.31
C TRP A 255 11.94 -2.13 -0.50
N TRP A 256 11.54 -1.21 0.39
CA TRP A 256 12.47 -0.56 1.31
C TRP A 256 13.08 -1.57 2.28
N ASP A 257 14.39 -1.52 2.42
CA ASP A 257 15.18 -2.34 3.31
C ASP A 257 15.57 -1.49 4.52
N PHE A 258 15.03 -1.81 5.69
CA PHE A 258 15.21 -0.98 6.89
C PHE A 258 16.54 -1.21 7.61
N ASP A 259 17.32 -2.20 7.18
CA ASP A 259 18.70 -2.38 7.64
C ASP A 259 19.67 -1.44 6.90
N LYS A 260 19.21 -0.87 5.78
CA LYS A 260 19.96 0.09 4.96
C LYS A 260 19.64 1.53 5.31
N THR A 261 20.55 2.45 4.97
CA THR A 261 20.27 3.87 5.15
C THR A 261 19.23 4.38 4.15
N THR A 262 18.63 5.55 4.42
CA THR A 262 17.71 6.20 3.47
C THR A 262 18.39 6.40 2.12
N GLN A 263 19.65 6.86 2.10
CA GLN A 263 20.37 7.08 0.85
C GLN A 263 20.63 5.76 0.12
N ASP A 264 21.10 4.72 0.82
CA ASP A 264 21.31 3.40 0.21
C ASP A 264 20.02 2.84 -0.40
N ASN A 265 18.88 3.09 0.24
CA ASN A 265 17.58 2.69 -0.28
C ASN A 265 17.19 3.47 -1.54
N LEU A 266 17.46 4.78 -1.58
CA LEU A 266 17.20 5.61 -2.76
C LEU A 266 18.12 5.19 -3.92
N ASP A 267 19.39 4.91 -3.64
CA ASP A 267 20.37 4.48 -4.64
C ASP A 267 20.05 3.07 -5.19
N ALA A 268 19.47 2.21 -4.36
CA ALA A 268 19.09 0.84 -4.73
C ALA A 268 17.79 0.74 -5.55
N ILE A 269 17.04 1.82 -5.76
CA ILE A 269 15.73 1.81 -6.46
C ILE A 269 15.78 1.06 -7.81
N PRO A 270 16.74 1.31 -8.73
CA PRO A 270 16.76 0.64 -10.04
C PRO A 270 17.04 -0.87 -9.97
N PHE A 271 17.62 -1.33 -8.86
CA PHE A 271 18.17 -2.67 -8.69
C PHE A 271 17.32 -3.56 -7.78
N ARG A 272 16.08 -3.15 -7.47
CA ARG A 272 15.21 -3.87 -6.54
C ARG A 272 13.75 -3.88 -6.97
N GLY A 273 13.02 -4.85 -6.42
CA GLY A 273 11.58 -4.93 -6.52
C GLY A 273 11.08 -5.48 -7.85
N ARG A 274 9.75 -5.57 -7.94
CA ARG A 274 9.06 -6.31 -9.01
C ARG A 274 8.84 -5.53 -10.31
N TYR A 275 9.07 -4.22 -10.32
CA TYR A 275 8.70 -3.35 -11.45
C TYR A 275 9.82 -3.15 -12.47
N ALA A 276 11.08 -3.07 -12.01
CA ALA A 276 12.25 -2.92 -12.87
C ALA A 276 12.33 -3.97 -14.01
N PRO A 277 12.12 -5.28 -13.75
CA PRO A 277 12.13 -6.29 -14.82
C PRO A 277 11.12 -6.07 -15.94
N PHE A 278 9.96 -5.52 -15.60
CA PHE A 278 8.90 -5.27 -16.57
C PHE A 278 9.23 -4.05 -17.40
N ILE A 279 9.69 -2.97 -16.75
CA ILE A 279 10.09 -1.74 -17.45
C ILE A 279 11.17 -2.00 -18.49
N ARG A 280 12.22 -2.76 -18.15
CA ARG A 280 13.27 -3.16 -19.11
C ARG A 280 12.71 -3.87 -20.35
N ARG A 281 11.69 -4.70 -20.18
CA ARG A 281 11.07 -5.51 -21.25
C ARG A 281 10.03 -4.77 -22.08
N ILE A 282 9.43 -3.71 -21.55
CA ILE A 282 8.44 -2.91 -22.30
C ILE A 282 9.03 -1.63 -22.89
N TYR A 283 10.13 -1.11 -22.36
CA TYR A 283 10.72 0.14 -22.85
C TYR A 283 11.13 0.03 -24.33
N GLY A 284 10.57 0.92 -25.16
CA GLY A 284 10.77 0.90 -26.62
C GLY A 284 9.93 -0.13 -27.38
N THR A 285 8.92 -0.74 -26.76
CA THR A 285 7.95 -1.62 -27.43
C THR A 285 6.56 -0.97 -27.51
N ASP A 286 5.64 -1.62 -28.20
CA ASP A 286 4.22 -1.22 -28.29
C ASP A 286 3.47 -1.28 -26.94
N MET A 287 4.01 -2.01 -25.96
CA MET A 287 3.50 -2.05 -24.60
C MET A 287 3.90 -0.81 -23.77
N TRP A 288 4.90 -0.04 -24.21
CA TRP A 288 5.25 1.23 -23.57
C TRP A 288 4.23 2.29 -23.91
N LYS A 289 3.48 2.76 -22.92
CA LYS A 289 2.60 3.92 -23.11
C LYS A 289 3.41 5.20 -23.13
N ASP A 290 3.02 6.14 -23.98
CA ASP A 290 3.62 7.47 -24.01
C ASP A 290 3.43 8.21 -22.67
N PHE A 291 4.24 9.25 -22.47
CA PHE A 291 4.18 10.05 -21.24
C PHE A 291 2.79 10.67 -21.03
N HIS A 292 2.12 11.11 -22.09
CA HIS A 292 0.81 11.74 -22.00
C HIS A 292 -0.23 10.79 -21.41
N TYR A 293 -0.24 9.51 -21.83
CA TYR A 293 -1.11 8.49 -21.25
C TYR A 293 -0.87 8.32 -19.75
N VAL A 294 0.39 8.16 -19.34
CA VAL A 294 0.74 7.99 -17.91
C VAL A 294 0.37 9.22 -17.10
N TRP A 295 0.59 10.41 -17.66
CA TRP A 295 0.33 11.69 -17.02
C TRP A 295 -1.17 11.95 -16.80
N THR A 296 -2.01 11.59 -17.78
CA THR A 296 -3.44 11.91 -17.84
C THR A 296 -4.36 10.78 -17.40
N ILE A 297 -3.82 9.63 -17.02
CA ILE A 297 -4.65 8.50 -16.58
C ILE A 297 -5.52 8.88 -15.37
N ASP A 298 -6.83 8.82 -15.57
CA ASP A 298 -7.80 9.15 -14.54
C ASP A 298 -8.03 7.97 -13.58
N ALA A 299 -8.60 8.25 -12.42
CA ALA A 299 -8.86 7.23 -11.41
C ALA A 299 -9.81 6.14 -11.89
N ALA A 300 -10.87 6.45 -12.64
CA ALA A 300 -11.82 5.43 -13.11
C ALA A 300 -11.16 4.46 -14.11
N THR A 301 -10.36 4.99 -15.04
CA THR A 301 -9.54 4.20 -15.97
C THR A 301 -8.53 3.33 -15.20
N TRP A 302 -7.82 3.89 -14.23
CA TRP A 302 -6.89 3.14 -13.38
C TRP A 302 -7.57 1.96 -12.66
N HIS A 303 -8.71 2.20 -12.00
CA HIS A 303 -9.42 1.17 -11.25
C HIS A 303 -10.05 0.11 -12.15
N ARG A 304 -10.58 0.49 -13.31
CA ARG A 304 -11.12 -0.47 -14.29
C ARG A 304 -10.06 -1.48 -14.71
N ASP A 305 -8.82 -1.01 -14.88
CA ASP A 305 -7.73 -1.84 -15.37
C ASP A 305 -6.98 -2.56 -14.23
N MET A 306 -7.29 -2.31 -12.95
CA MET A 306 -6.46 -2.71 -11.80
C MET A 306 -6.17 -4.22 -11.69
N THR A 307 -7.09 -5.07 -12.16
CA THR A 307 -6.93 -6.54 -12.15
C THR A 307 -6.46 -7.09 -13.50
N SER A 308 -6.12 -6.22 -14.44
CA SER A 308 -5.66 -6.58 -15.78
C SER A 308 -4.14 -6.46 -15.90
N ARG A 309 -3.58 -7.04 -16.97
CA ARG A 309 -2.19 -6.80 -17.35
C ARG A 309 -1.89 -5.31 -17.51
N GLN A 310 -2.80 -4.54 -18.11
CA GLN A 310 -2.62 -3.09 -18.29
C GLN A 310 -2.56 -2.36 -16.95
N GLY A 311 -3.36 -2.74 -15.96
CA GLY A 311 -3.28 -2.17 -14.61
C GLY A 311 -1.90 -2.37 -13.99
N TYR A 312 -1.34 -3.58 -14.09
CA TYR A 312 0.02 -3.83 -13.62
C TYR A 312 1.07 -3.00 -14.38
N LEU A 313 0.93 -2.84 -15.69
CA LEU A 313 1.82 -1.98 -16.50
C LEU A 313 1.67 -0.50 -16.13
N ASN A 314 0.48 -0.03 -15.76
CA ASN A 314 0.25 1.32 -15.26
C ASN A 314 1.03 1.53 -13.95
N TYR A 315 1.00 0.58 -13.02
CA TYR A 315 1.86 0.60 -11.82
C TYR A 315 3.35 0.60 -12.18
N CYS A 316 3.77 -0.21 -13.16
CA CYS A 316 5.17 -0.23 -13.59
C CYS A 316 5.64 1.13 -14.08
N GLN A 317 4.89 1.78 -14.98
CA GLN A 317 5.29 3.08 -15.55
C GLN A 317 5.16 4.22 -14.53
N ALA A 318 4.13 4.19 -13.68
CA ALA A 318 4.01 5.11 -12.54
C ALA A 318 5.19 4.97 -11.58
N TRP A 319 5.57 3.74 -11.25
CA TRP A 319 6.76 3.45 -10.45
C TRP A 319 8.02 3.98 -11.11
N SER A 320 8.24 3.78 -12.41
CA SER A 320 9.48 4.22 -13.05
C SER A 320 9.62 5.73 -13.09
N LEU A 321 8.52 6.46 -13.26
CA LEU A 321 8.50 7.92 -13.21
C LEU A 321 8.78 8.43 -11.78
N ALA A 322 8.18 7.82 -10.76
CA ALA A 322 8.48 8.14 -9.36
C ALA A 322 9.91 7.73 -8.94
N ALA A 323 10.38 6.59 -9.42
CA ALA A 323 11.73 6.07 -9.20
C ALA A 323 12.78 7.02 -9.76
N TYR A 324 12.61 7.50 -11.00
CA TYR A 324 13.40 8.59 -11.57
C TYR A 324 13.47 9.79 -10.61
N MET A 325 12.31 10.30 -10.18
CA MET A 325 12.25 11.49 -9.33
C MET A 325 12.90 11.27 -7.94
N MET A 326 12.90 10.05 -7.41
CA MET A 326 13.48 9.72 -6.11
C MET A 326 14.93 9.23 -6.17
N ASN A 327 15.45 8.88 -7.35
CA ASN A 327 16.80 8.34 -7.53
C ASN A 327 17.74 9.30 -8.27
N ASN A 328 17.26 10.15 -9.17
CA ASN A 328 18.09 10.99 -10.05
C ASN A 328 18.69 12.26 -9.38
N GLY A 329 19.03 12.15 -8.10
CA GLY A 329 19.63 13.22 -7.31
C GLY A 329 18.88 14.55 -7.39
N LYS A 330 19.63 15.66 -7.50
CA LYS A 330 19.08 17.03 -7.45
C LYS A 330 18.02 17.29 -8.53
N GLU A 331 18.19 16.75 -9.73
CA GLU A 331 17.26 16.96 -10.83
C GLU A 331 15.94 16.22 -10.59
N GLY A 332 16.02 14.93 -10.24
CA GLY A 332 14.83 14.15 -9.86
C GLY A 332 14.09 14.78 -8.68
N TYR A 333 14.80 15.23 -7.65
CA TYR A 333 14.20 15.85 -6.47
C TYR A 333 13.50 17.17 -6.79
N ARG A 334 14.08 17.97 -7.69
CA ARG A 334 13.46 19.21 -8.19
C ARG A 334 12.12 18.88 -8.86
N ASP A 335 12.08 17.85 -9.69
CA ASP A 335 10.86 17.47 -10.40
C ASP A 335 9.82 16.87 -9.45
N PHE A 336 10.23 16.01 -8.50
CA PHE A 336 9.36 15.53 -7.43
C PHE A 336 8.69 16.69 -6.70
N ARG A 337 9.49 17.71 -6.35
CA ARG A 337 9.00 18.91 -5.66
C ARG A 337 8.04 19.73 -6.52
N LYS A 338 8.31 19.90 -7.83
CA LYS A 338 7.37 20.59 -8.75
C LYS A 338 5.98 19.91 -8.71
N ILE A 339 5.92 18.58 -8.77
CA ILE A 339 4.66 17.81 -8.72
C ILE A 339 3.99 17.92 -7.35
N TYR A 340 4.76 17.83 -6.26
CA TYR A 340 4.25 18.01 -4.91
C TYR A 340 3.65 19.42 -4.71
N ASP A 341 4.38 20.47 -5.09
CA ASP A 341 3.94 21.86 -4.93
C ASP A 341 2.71 22.14 -5.81
N LEU A 342 2.67 21.59 -7.03
CA LEU A 342 1.47 21.66 -7.87
C LEU A 342 0.29 20.96 -7.21
N SER A 343 0.48 19.75 -6.68
CA SER A 343 -0.56 18.99 -6.01
C SER A 343 -1.12 19.73 -4.80
N LYS A 344 -0.26 20.38 -4.02
CA LYS A 344 -0.68 21.21 -2.89
C LYS A 344 -1.51 22.42 -3.31
N ARG A 345 -1.21 23.04 -4.45
CA ARG A 345 -1.98 24.18 -4.98
C ARG A 345 -3.31 23.73 -5.59
N VAL A 346 -3.28 22.76 -6.51
CA VAL A 346 -4.44 22.28 -7.27
C VAL A 346 -5.36 21.42 -6.40
N GLY A 347 -4.80 20.47 -5.67
CA GLY A 347 -5.56 19.55 -4.82
C GLY A 347 -6.24 20.26 -3.65
N ALA A 348 -5.74 21.42 -3.21
CA ALA A 348 -6.41 22.25 -2.21
C ALA A 348 -7.58 23.08 -2.78
N ASP A 349 -7.66 23.26 -4.10
CA ASP A 349 -8.76 24.00 -4.73
C ASP A 349 -10.04 23.14 -4.78
N ARG A 350 -10.93 23.40 -3.81
CA ARG A 350 -12.22 22.71 -3.70
C ARG A 350 -13.16 22.91 -4.88
N ARG A 351 -12.97 23.95 -5.71
CA ARG A 351 -13.79 24.20 -6.90
C ARG A 351 -13.44 23.22 -8.01
N VAL A 352 -12.14 22.96 -8.19
CA VAL A 352 -11.63 21.91 -9.08
C VAL A 352 -12.01 20.52 -8.57
N SER A 353 -12.03 20.33 -7.24
CA SER A 353 -12.26 19.01 -6.65
C SER A 353 -13.72 18.51 -6.71
N ARG A 354 -14.70 19.41 -6.82
CA ARG A 354 -16.14 19.05 -6.89
C ARG A 354 -16.70 18.84 -8.29
N THR A 355 -16.04 19.34 -9.34
CA THR A 355 -16.60 19.36 -10.72
C THR A 355 -16.22 18.16 -11.59
N GLY A 356 -15.53 17.15 -11.05
CA GLY A 356 -15.11 15.96 -11.82
C GLY A 356 -13.98 16.20 -12.82
N THR A 357 -13.45 17.43 -12.91
CA THR A 357 -12.35 17.84 -13.81
C THR A 357 -10.99 17.88 -13.11
N LYS A 358 -10.80 17.10 -12.04
CA LYS A 358 -9.57 17.11 -11.22
C LYS A 358 -8.33 16.88 -12.08
N THR A 359 -8.29 15.80 -12.87
CA THR A 359 -7.16 15.42 -13.74
C THR A 359 -6.74 16.57 -14.65
N ARG A 360 -7.72 17.26 -15.25
CA ARG A 360 -7.51 18.36 -16.18
C ARG A 360 -6.88 19.59 -15.54
N ALA A 361 -7.05 19.81 -14.23
CA ALA A 361 -6.45 20.97 -13.58
C ALA A 361 -4.94 20.81 -13.35
N TRP A 362 -4.45 19.59 -13.10
CA TRP A 362 -3.00 19.35 -13.06
C TRP A 362 -2.39 19.51 -14.45
N GLU A 363 -3.06 18.96 -15.48
CA GLU A 363 -2.65 19.11 -16.88
C GLU A 363 -2.55 20.57 -17.31
N LEU A 364 -3.59 21.37 -17.03
CA LEU A 364 -3.64 22.77 -17.44
C LEU A 364 -2.68 23.68 -16.67
N GLN A 365 -2.30 23.30 -15.44
CA GLN A 365 -1.47 24.14 -14.58
C GLN A 365 0.02 23.73 -14.56
N PHE A 366 0.37 22.60 -15.17
CA PHE A 366 1.76 22.20 -15.34
C PHE A 366 2.24 22.59 -16.76
N PRO A 367 3.18 23.53 -16.89
CA PRO A 367 3.60 24.04 -18.20
C PRO A 367 4.06 22.93 -19.14
N ASP A 368 3.66 22.99 -20.42
CA ASP A 368 4.07 22.02 -21.44
C ASP A 368 5.60 21.87 -21.54
N SER A 369 6.35 22.95 -21.31
CA SER A 369 7.81 22.92 -21.26
C SER A 369 8.33 22.06 -20.12
N ASP A 370 7.71 22.15 -18.93
CA ASP A 370 8.06 21.32 -17.77
C ASP A 370 7.66 19.86 -18.01
N GLN A 371 6.54 19.59 -18.69
CA GLN A 371 6.13 18.22 -19.06
C GLN A 371 7.16 17.57 -19.98
N LYS A 372 7.60 18.30 -21.02
CA LYS A 372 8.60 17.84 -21.98
C LYS A 372 9.98 17.64 -21.33
N GLU A 373 10.37 18.53 -20.42
CA GLU A 373 11.60 18.36 -19.64
C GLU A 373 11.53 17.11 -18.77
N LEU A 374 10.41 16.92 -18.04
CA LEU A 374 10.18 15.75 -17.20
C LEU A 374 10.18 14.44 -18.00
N GLU A 375 9.48 14.40 -19.14
CA GLU A 375 9.47 13.25 -20.04
C GLU A 375 10.89 12.93 -20.53
N LYS A 376 11.62 13.94 -21.02
CA LYS A 376 13.00 13.77 -21.50
C LYS A 376 13.89 13.17 -20.41
N ASN A 377 13.82 13.70 -19.19
CA ASN A 377 14.65 13.26 -18.07
C ASN A 377 14.28 11.86 -17.59
N TRP A 378 12.98 11.55 -17.52
CA TRP A 378 12.51 10.22 -17.20
C TRP A 378 12.98 9.18 -18.21
N MET A 379 12.83 9.45 -19.51
CA MET A 379 13.26 8.54 -20.57
C MET A 379 14.77 8.33 -20.57
N ALA A 380 15.55 9.39 -20.31
CA ALA A 380 17.00 9.29 -20.13
C ALA A 380 17.37 8.40 -18.92
N TRP A 381 16.68 8.58 -17.79
CA TRP A 381 16.90 7.77 -16.59
C TRP A 381 16.53 6.30 -16.82
N VAL A 382 15.42 6.01 -17.50
CA VAL A 382 15.02 4.62 -17.84
C VAL A 382 16.09 3.98 -18.72
N ALA A 383 16.57 4.67 -19.76
CA ALA A 383 17.60 4.14 -20.65
C ALA A 383 18.93 3.87 -19.93
N GLU A 384 19.32 4.75 -18.99
CA GLU A 384 20.58 4.62 -18.25
C GLU A 384 20.51 3.59 -17.12
N LYS A 385 19.47 3.64 -16.29
CA LYS A 385 19.39 2.88 -15.03
C LYS A 385 18.66 1.55 -15.16
N LEU A 386 17.87 1.37 -16.21
CA LEU A 386 17.12 0.15 -16.47
C LEU A 386 17.44 -0.41 -17.87
N PRO A 387 18.71 -0.74 -18.15
CA PRO A 387 19.09 -1.31 -19.43
C PRO A 387 18.49 -2.72 -19.60
N ARG A 388 18.25 -3.14 -20.84
CA ARG A 388 17.58 -4.41 -21.16
C ARG A 388 18.30 -5.65 -20.62
N ASP A 389 19.61 -5.58 -20.51
CA ASP A 389 20.49 -6.64 -20.00
C ASP A 389 20.68 -6.60 -18.47
N GLY A 390 20.16 -5.58 -17.80
CA GLY A 390 20.20 -5.48 -16.34
C GLY A 390 19.39 -6.58 -15.65
N GLU A 391 19.72 -6.83 -14.38
CA GLU A 391 19.04 -7.82 -13.53
C GLU A 391 18.68 -7.21 -12.17
N VAL A 392 17.66 -7.76 -11.50
CA VAL A 392 17.41 -7.52 -10.05
C VAL A 392 17.40 -8.85 -9.29
N PRO A 393 17.71 -8.85 -7.98
CA PRO A 393 17.46 -10.01 -7.14
C PRO A 393 15.98 -10.44 -7.26
N ASP A 394 15.76 -11.76 -7.31
CA ASP A 394 14.42 -12.37 -7.45
C ASP A 394 13.65 -12.02 -8.75
N GLU A 395 14.30 -11.46 -9.77
CA GLU A 395 13.67 -11.13 -11.06
C GLU A 395 12.89 -12.31 -11.66
N SER A 396 13.52 -13.49 -11.69
CA SER A 396 12.89 -14.71 -12.22
C SER A 396 11.64 -15.09 -11.44
N TYR A 397 11.63 -14.92 -10.11
CA TYR A 397 10.48 -15.21 -9.27
C TYR A 397 9.33 -14.26 -9.60
N PHE A 398 9.59 -12.95 -9.69
CA PHE A 398 8.55 -11.97 -10.00
C PHE A 398 7.95 -12.14 -11.40
N LEU A 399 8.77 -12.43 -12.40
CA LEU A 399 8.29 -12.68 -13.76
C LEU A 399 7.44 -13.94 -13.80
N ARG A 400 7.90 -15.05 -13.20
CA ARG A 400 7.15 -16.32 -13.11
C ARG A 400 5.82 -16.14 -12.39
N ARG A 401 5.80 -15.44 -11.27
CA ARG A 401 4.56 -15.17 -10.53
C ARG A 401 3.51 -14.41 -11.35
N ASN A 402 3.94 -13.66 -12.37
CA ASN A 402 3.06 -12.96 -13.31
C ASN A 402 2.87 -13.74 -14.64
N GLY A 403 3.27 -15.00 -14.70
CA GLY A 403 3.13 -15.83 -15.90
C GLY A 403 4.04 -15.40 -17.07
N ILE A 404 5.11 -14.65 -16.79
CA ILE A 404 6.08 -14.19 -17.80
C ILE A 404 7.31 -15.08 -17.78
N ASN A 405 7.77 -15.47 -18.97
CA ASN A 405 8.98 -16.27 -19.14
C ASN A 405 10.24 -15.44 -18.89
N PRO A 406 11.01 -15.69 -17.81
CA PRO A 406 12.17 -14.88 -17.47
C PRO A 406 13.36 -15.09 -18.41
N SER A 407 13.38 -16.18 -19.20
CA SER A 407 14.45 -16.41 -20.18
C SER A 407 14.39 -15.44 -21.36
N ILE A 408 13.22 -14.85 -21.62
CA ILE A 408 13.02 -13.83 -22.65
C ILE A 408 13.22 -12.45 -22.02
N ARG A 409 14.29 -11.74 -22.44
CA ARG A 409 14.73 -10.47 -21.83
C ARG A 409 14.27 -9.22 -22.58
N ASP A 410 13.86 -9.36 -23.82
CA ASP A 410 13.58 -8.24 -24.75
C ASP A 410 12.08 -7.92 -24.89
N LYS A 411 11.20 -8.80 -24.38
CA LYS A 411 9.75 -8.63 -24.37
C LYS A 411 9.10 -9.36 -23.19
N LEU A 412 7.86 -8.98 -22.87
CA LEU A 412 7.01 -9.69 -21.92
C LEU A 412 6.30 -10.87 -22.61
N GLU A 413 7.03 -11.96 -22.79
CA GLU A 413 6.51 -13.21 -23.34
C GLU A 413 5.81 -14.02 -22.24
N PRO A 414 4.51 -14.34 -22.39
CA PRO A 414 3.83 -15.22 -21.44
C PRO A 414 4.33 -16.67 -21.60
N PHE A 415 4.26 -17.44 -20.53
CA PHE A 415 4.38 -18.90 -20.63
C PHE A 415 3.24 -19.49 -21.45
N THR A 416 3.50 -20.60 -22.14
CA THR A 416 2.47 -21.46 -22.73
C THR A 416 1.63 -22.13 -21.63
N GLU A 417 0.45 -22.66 -21.97
CA GLU A 417 -0.42 -23.33 -20.98
C GLU A 417 0.27 -24.49 -20.26
N ASP A 418 1.05 -25.29 -20.99
CA ASP A 418 1.81 -26.42 -20.43
C ASP A 418 2.92 -25.94 -19.49
N GLU A 419 3.65 -24.87 -19.87
CA GLU A 419 4.64 -24.24 -19.01
C GLU A 419 4.01 -23.62 -17.75
N ILE A 420 2.82 -23.02 -17.86
CA ILE A 420 2.10 -22.48 -16.69
C ILE A 420 1.77 -23.59 -15.71
N LYS A 421 1.32 -24.76 -16.19
CA LYS A 421 1.00 -25.90 -15.32
C LYS A 421 2.24 -26.39 -14.56
N ALA A 422 3.35 -26.60 -15.26
CA ALA A 422 4.62 -27.00 -14.63
C ALA A 422 5.15 -25.95 -13.66
N MET A 423 5.02 -24.66 -14.01
CA MET A 423 5.46 -23.55 -13.18
C MET A 423 4.65 -23.44 -11.88
N LYS A 424 3.33 -23.68 -11.88
CA LYS A 424 2.51 -23.59 -10.66
C LYS A 424 3.03 -24.52 -9.56
N GLU A 425 3.35 -25.76 -9.91
CA GLU A 425 3.93 -26.72 -8.97
C GLU A 425 5.28 -26.24 -8.43
N GLN A 426 6.11 -25.63 -9.30
CA GLN A 426 7.39 -25.05 -8.88
C GLN A 426 7.22 -23.83 -7.96
N LEU A 427 6.27 -22.94 -8.25
CA LEU A 427 6.00 -21.75 -7.46
C LEU A 427 5.43 -22.10 -6.09
N GLU A 428 4.54 -23.09 -6.01
CA GLU A 428 4.04 -23.60 -4.72
C GLU A 428 5.19 -24.12 -3.85
N LYS A 429 6.11 -24.88 -4.45
CA LYS A 429 7.31 -25.36 -3.74
C LYS A 429 8.24 -24.23 -3.31
N GLU A 430 8.50 -23.25 -4.17
CA GLU A 430 9.37 -22.10 -3.84
C GLU A 430 8.73 -21.24 -2.73
N ASP A 431 7.41 -21.04 -2.76
CA ASP A 431 6.68 -20.32 -1.71
C ASP A 431 6.75 -21.07 -0.37
N GLU A 432 6.67 -22.41 -0.36
CA GLU A 432 6.88 -23.22 0.84
C GLU A 432 8.33 -23.13 1.36
N GLU A 433 9.33 -23.20 0.47
CA GLU A 433 10.74 -23.05 0.84
C GLU A 433 11.05 -21.64 1.37
N ARG A 434 10.44 -20.60 0.78
CA ARG A 434 10.57 -19.21 1.26
C ARG A 434 9.94 -19.06 2.63
N LYS A 435 8.76 -19.64 2.88
CA LYS A 435 8.16 -19.67 4.23
C LYS A 435 9.09 -20.34 5.24
N GLY A 436 9.65 -21.50 4.91
CA GLY A 436 10.59 -22.22 5.77
C GLY A 436 11.92 -21.49 6.02
N ARG A 437 12.33 -20.56 5.13
CA ARG A 437 13.48 -19.67 5.35
C ARG A 437 13.19 -18.51 6.29
N ILE A 438 11.93 -18.08 6.40
CA ILE A 438 11.54 -17.01 7.34
C ILE A 438 11.32 -17.60 8.75
N GLU A 439 10.99 -18.89 8.85
CA GLU A 439 10.81 -19.61 10.11
C GLU A 439 12.12 -20.07 10.78
N LYS A 440 13.23 -20.08 10.04
CA LYS A 440 14.58 -20.40 10.52
C LYS A 440 15.35 -19.12 10.79
#